data_AF-A0A6P8C9S1-F1
#
_entry.id   AF-A0A6P8C9S1-F1
#
_cell.length_a   1.000
_cell.length_b   1.000
_cell.length_c   1.000
_cell.angle_alpha   90.00
_cell.angle_beta   90.00
_cell.angle_gamma   90.00
#
_symmetry.space_group_name_H-M   'P 1'
#
loop_
_entity.id
_entity.type
_entity.pdbx_description
1 polymer ?
#
loop_
_entity_poly.entity_id
_entity_poly.type
_entity_poly.pdbx_seq_one_letter_code
_entity_poly.pdbx_strand_id
1 'polypeptide(L)'
;MVRSFERSQAQQSLFWRTVFAGFLLCFVAFLIYSIFQQASSPWELRFHAYFIEDIHSWMVILADWVAVLACSMAIFGLVRNSTHRRQWLWYSCFTSIPLAVFWLYYMLRMPRFRWDVLWLPLGPLSGAGICLYVDHLLNESSEEVKKLRAYMYAYKAN
;
A
#
# COMPACT_ATOMS: atom_id res chain seq x y z
N MET A 1 9.62 -31.01 14.29
CA MET A 1 10.41 -29.77 14.20
C MET A 1 10.14 -29.00 12.89
N VAL A 2 10.35 -29.56 11.70
CA VAL A 2 10.08 -28.82 10.43
C VAL A 2 8.60 -28.42 10.27
N ARG A 3 7.65 -29.34 10.57
CA ARG A 3 6.20 -29.04 10.55
C ARG A 3 5.76 -27.95 11.54
N SER A 4 6.46 -27.75 12.66
CA SER A 4 6.14 -26.68 13.61
C SER A 4 6.62 -25.32 13.10
N PHE A 5 7.77 -25.28 12.42
CA PHE A 5 8.24 -24.06 11.76
C PHE A 5 7.31 -23.62 10.63
N GLU A 6 6.83 -24.56 9.81
CA GLU A 6 5.85 -24.26 8.75
C GLU A 6 4.55 -23.65 9.28
N ARG A 7 4.02 -24.21 10.37
CA ARG A 7 2.80 -23.69 11.00
C ARG A 7 3.03 -22.30 11.60
N SER A 8 4.14 -22.12 12.32
CA SER A 8 4.51 -20.82 12.90
C SER A 8 4.66 -19.75 11.82
N GLN A 9 5.34 -20.08 10.71
CA GLN A 9 5.56 -19.17 9.61
C GLN A 9 4.26 -18.82 8.87
N ALA A 10 3.39 -19.79 8.62
CA ALA A 10 2.09 -19.54 8.00
C ALA A 10 1.23 -18.61 8.87
N GLN A 11 1.26 -18.80 10.19
CA GLN A 11 0.53 -17.96 11.14
C GLN A 11 1.10 -16.54 11.22
N GLN A 12 2.43 -16.40 11.27
CA GLN A 12 3.10 -15.08 11.22
C GLN A 12 2.82 -14.36 9.91
N SER A 13 2.85 -15.08 8.78
CA SER A 13 2.55 -14.53 7.46
C SER A 13 1.13 -13.95 7.38
N LEU A 14 0.15 -14.71 7.86
CA LEU A 14 -1.24 -14.25 7.90
C LEU A 14 -1.41 -13.06 8.85
N PHE A 15 -0.82 -13.12 10.04
CA PHE A 15 -0.90 -12.04 11.03
C PHE A 15 -0.38 -10.71 10.47
N TRP A 16 0.84 -10.70 9.93
CA TRP A 16 1.43 -9.49 9.37
C TRP A 16 0.63 -8.96 8.18
N ARG A 17 0.15 -9.84 7.29
CA ARG A 17 -0.73 -9.42 6.18
C ARG A 17 -2.02 -8.78 6.69
N THR A 18 -2.65 -9.33 7.71
CA THR A 18 -3.87 -8.74 8.28
C THR A 18 -3.60 -7.38 8.92
N VAL A 19 -2.50 -7.22 9.64
CA VAL A 19 -2.12 -5.94 10.26
C VAL A 19 -1.91 -4.85 9.22
N PHE A 20 -1.12 -5.13 8.17
CA PHE A 20 -0.86 -4.15 7.10
C PHE A 20 -2.11 -3.85 6.26
N ALA A 21 -2.93 -4.86 5.98
CA ALA A 21 -4.21 -4.66 5.31
C ALA A 21 -5.16 -3.77 6.15
N GLY A 22 -5.21 -3.98 7.47
CA GLY A 22 -5.98 -3.15 8.39
C GLY A 22 -5.50 -1.69 8.43
N PHE A 23 -4.18 -1.47 8.43
CA PHE A 23 -3.60 -0.13 8.37
C PHE A 23 -3.97 0.59 7.06
N LEU A 24 -3.85 -0.10 5.92
CA LEU A 24 -4.27 0.44 4.62
C LEU A 24 -5.78 0.73 4.56
N LEU A 25 -6.60 -0.12 5.18
CA LEU A 25 -8.05 0.09 5.23
C LEU A 25 -8.39 1.35 6.02
N CYS A 26 -7.72 1.57 7.16
CA CYS A 26 -7.86 2.81 7.93
C CYS A 26 -7.47 4.04 7.09
N PHE A 27 -6.38 3.95 6.33
CA PHE A 27 -5.97 5.01 5.42
C PHE A 27 -7.00 5.27 4.30
N VAL A 28 -7.58 4.22 3.71
CA VAL A 28 -8.67 4.35 2.73
C VAL A 28 -9.89 5.03 3.32
N ALA A 29 -10.29 4.66 4.54
CA ALA A 29 -11.42 5.29 5.23
C ALA A 29 -11.18 6.79 5.45
N PHE A 30 -9.95 7.16 5.83
CA PHE A 30 -9.53 8.56 5.95
C PHE A 30 -9.60 9.31 4.62
N LEU A 31 -9.15 8.70 3.52
CA LEU A 31 -9.24 9.31 2.18
C LEU A 31 -10.70 9.48 1.72
N ILE A 32 -11.56 8.50 1.95
CA ILE A 32 -13.00 8.60 1.64
C ILE A 32 -13.65 9.74 2.43
N TYR A 33 -13.31 9.87 3.71
CA TYR A 33 -13.77 10.98 4.54
C TYR A 33 -13.29 12.33 3.98
N SER A 34 -12.02 12.42 3.57
CA SER A 34 -11.46 13.62 2.92
C SER A 34 -12.21 13.98 1.62
N ILE A 35 -12.52 12.99 0.77
CA ILE A 35 -13.29 13.20 -0.46
C ILE A 35 -14.69 13.74 -0.14
N PHE A 36 -15.37 13.15 0.84
CA PHE A 36 -16.72 13.56 1.21
C PHE A 36 -16.73 15.00 1.75
N GLN A 37 -15.74 15.36 2.55
CA GLN A 37 -15.59 16.70 3.08
C GLN A 37 -15.21 17.71 1.99
N GLN A 38 -14.36 17.34 1.03
CA GLN A 38 -14.02 18.17 -0.13
C GLN A 38 -15.21 18.39 -1.07
N ALA A 39 -16.12 17.41 -1.19
CA ALA A 39 -17.32 17.51 -2.01
C ALA A 39 -18.44 18.35 -1.37
N SER A 40 -18.57 18.32 -0.04
CA SER A 40 -19.60 19.05 0.70
C SER A 40 -19.20 20.48 1.06
N SER A 41 -17.95 20.69 1.44
CA SER A 41 -17.39 21.99 1.85
C SER A 41 -16.04 22.21 1.14
N PRO A 42 -16.04 22.72 -0.11
CA PRO A 42 -14.81 22.84 -0.88
C PRO A 42 -13.83 23.78 -0.16
N TRP A 43 -12.59 23.30 0.02
CA TRP A 43 -11.45 24.06 0.58
C TRP A 43 -11.48 24.38 2.07
N GLU A 44 -12.38 23.78 2.86
CA GLU A 44 -12.31 23.93 4.33
C GLU A 44 -11.17 23.10 4.96
N LEU A 45 -10.73 22.01 4.31
CA LEU A 45 -9.56 21.26 4.77
C LEU A 45 -8.29 22.06 4.50
N ARG A 46 -7.53 22.33 5.57
CA ARG A 46 -6.28 23.10 5.53
C ARG A 46 -5.30 22.56 4.48
N PHE A 47 -5.22 21.25 4.27
CA PHE A 47 -4.25 20.63 3.35
C PHE A 47 -4.61 20.81 1.87
N HIS A 48 -5.92 20.85 1.55
CA HIS A 48 -6.42 21.04 0.19
C HIS A 48 -6.52 22.53 -0.16
N ALA A 49 -6.84 23.39 0.82
CA ALA A 49 -6.96 24.84 0.68
C ALA A 49 -5.74 25.52 0.03
N TYR A 50 -4.55 24.93 0.17
CA TYR A 50 -3.33 25.50 -0.43
C TYR A 50 -3.31 25.41 -1.95
N PHE A 51 -4.00 24.42 -2.54
CA PHE A 51 -4.01 24.21 -3.98
C PHE A 51 -5.10 24.99 -4.71
N ILE A 52 -5.82 25.89 -4.02
CA ILE A 52 -6.97 26.62 -4.57
C ILE A 52 -6.63 27.50 -5.77
N GLU A 53 -5.38 28.01 -5.85
CA GLU A 53 -4.95 28.90 -6.92
C GLU A 53 -4.49 28.15 -8.19
N ASP A 54 -4.01 26.91 -8.07
CA ASP A 54 -3.39 26.15 -9.17
C ASP A 54 -4.18 24.90 -9.59
N ILE A 55 -5.07 24.36 -8.75
CA ILE A 55 -5.77 23.09 -8.99
C ILE A 55 -7.28 23.25 -8.87
N HIS A 56 -8.01 22.69 -9.83
CA HIS A 56 -9.47 22.64 -9.77
C HIS A 56 -9.92 21.55 -8.79
N SER A 57 -10.92 21.83 -7.93
CA SER A 57 -11.38 20.90 -6.87
C SER A 57 -11.71 19.48 -7.38
N TRP A 58 -12.19 19.37 -8.62
CA TRP A 58 -12.46 18.08 -9.26
C TRP A 58 -11.22 17.21 -9.46
N MET A 59 -10.07 17.81 -9.80
CA MET A 59 -8.82 17.08 -10.00
C MET A 59 -8.31 16.47 -8.69
N VAL A 60 -8.53 17.16 -7.56
CA VAL A 60 -8.16 16.65 -6.24
C VAL A 60 -9.03 15.46 -5.86
N ILE A 61 -10.35 15.55 -6.09
CA ILE A 61 -11.28 14.44 -5.86
C ILE A 61 -10.89 13.23 -6.71
N LEU A 62 -10.55 13.41 -7.99
CA LEU A 62 -10.09 12.32 -8.85
C LEU A 62 -8.78 11.69 -8.34
N ALA A 63 -7.81 12.50 -7.92
CA ALA A 63 -6.54 11.99 -7.38
C ALA A 63 -6.77 11.16 -6.10
N ASP A 64 -7.64 11.63 -5.21
CA ASP A 64 -7.99 10.91 -3.98
C ASP A 64 -8.75 9.60 -4.29
N TRP A 65 -9.62 9.57 -5.30
CA TRP A 65 -10.25 8.34 -5.79
C TRP A 65 -9.24 7.33 -6.36
N VAL A 66 -8.24 7.81 -7.11
CA VAL A 66 -7.15 6.97 -7.63
C VAL A 66 -6.32 6.40 -6.47
N ALA A 67 -6.07 7.19 -5.42
CA ALA A 67 -5.40 6.72 -4.21
C ALA A 67 -6.19 5.60 -3.50
N VAL A 68 -7.51 5.79 -3.34
CA VAL A 68 -8.43 4.77 -2.78
C VAL A 68 -8.38 3.49 -3.61
N LEU A 69 -8.44 3.60 -4.94
CA LEU A 69 -8.32 2.45 -5.83
C LEU A 69 -6.97 1.75 -5.67
N ALA A 70 -5.85 2.46 -5.70
CA ALA A 70 -4.52 1.88 -5.52
C ALA A 70 -4.39 1.13 -4.19
N CYS A 71 -4.85 1.73 -3.08
CA CYS A 71 -4.83 1.10 -1.77
C CYS A 71 -5.77 -0.11 -1.68
N SER A 72 -6.96 -0.05 -2.29
CA SER A 72 -7.88 -1.19 -2.33
C SER A 72 -7.27 -2.38 -3.08
N MET A 73 -6.58 -2.13 -4.20
CA MET A 73 -5.87 -3.14 -4.98
C MET A 73 -4.75 -3.79 -4.15
N ALA A 74 -4.03 -3.00 -3.34
CA ALA A 74 -3.03 -3.52 -2.41
C ALA A 74 -3.64 -4.41 -1.31
N ILE A 75 -4.78 -4.00 -0.74
CA ILE A 75 -5.52 -4.81 0.25
C ILE A 75 -6.00 -6.12 -0.38
N PHE A 76 -6.60 -6.07 -1.57
CA PHE A 76 -7.02 -7.27 -2.30
C PHE A 76 -5.84 -8.20 -2.61
N GLY A 77 -4.69 -7.64 -2.97
CA GLY A 77 -3.44 -8.38 -3.13
C GLY A 77 -3.00 -9.08 -1.84
N LEU A 78 -3.00 -8.38 -0.71
CA LEU A 78 -2.58 -8.95 0.57
C LEU A 78 -3.51 -10.05 1.09
N VAL A 79 -4.82 -9.87 0.96
CA VAL A 79 -5.84 -10.78 1.53
C VAL A 79 -6.07 -12.01 0.66
N ARG A 80 -6.01 -11.87 -0.68
CA ARG A 80 -6.33 -12.97 -1.59
C ARG A 80 -5.12 -13.86 -1.84
N ASN A 81 -5.14 -15.07 -1.28
CA ASN A 81 -4.09 -16.07 -1.48
C ASN A 81 -4.26 -16.79 -2.83
N SER A 82 -4.10 -16.08 -3.94
CA SER A 82 -4.16 -16.65 -5.30
C SER A 82 -2.87 -16.38 -6.09
N THR A 83 -2.64 -17.16 -7.15
CA THR A 83 -1.48 -17.06 -8.06
C THR A 83 -1.30 -15.64 -8.63
N HIS A 84 -2.38 -14.87 -8.70
CA HIS A 84 -2.38 -13.49 -9.21
C HIS A 84 -2.01 -12.44 -8.15
N ARG A 85 -1.77 -12.81 -6.89
CA ARG A 85 -1.44 -11.89 -5.78
C ARG A 85 -0.37 -10.87 -6.15
N ARG A 86 0.75 -11.35 -6.71
CA ARG A 86 1.89 -10.51 -7.09
C ARG A 86 1.48 -9.49 -8.18
N GLN A 87 0.62 -9.87 -9.12
CA GLN A 87 0.13 -8.95 -10.16
C GLN A 87 -0.69 -7.81 -9.55
N TRP A 88 -1.59 -8.09 -8.59
CA TRP A 88 -2.37 -7.04 -7.90
C TRP A 88 -1.47 -6.06 -7.14
N LEU A 89 -0.41 -6.54 -6.48
CA LEU A 89 0.55 -5.68 -5.80
C LEU A 89 1.37 -4.83 -6.78
N TRP A 90 1.82 -5.43 -7.89
CA TRP A 90 2.50 -4.69 -8.96
C TRP A 90 1.58 -3.63 -9.57
N TYR A 91 0.31 -3.94 -9.82
CA TYR A 91 -0.68 -2.96 -10.29
C TYR A 91 -0.92 -1.83 -9.27
N SER A 92 -0.99 -2.14 -7.97
CA SER A 92 -1.10 -1.09 -6.94
C SER A 92 0.11 -0.15 -6.93
N CYS A 93 1.33 -0.70 -7.14
CA CYS A 93 2.54 0.10 -7.22
C CYS A 93 2.55 0.95 -8.50
N PHE A 94 2.21 0.36 -9.65
CA PHE A 94 2.18 1.05 -10.93
C PHE A 94 1.15 2.18 -10.97
N THR A 95 0.02 2.03 -10.28
CA THR A 95 -1.01 3.08 -10.14
C THR A 95 -0.61 4.15 -9.14
N SER A 96 0.21 3.83 -8.12
CA SER A 96 0.69 4.78 -7.11
C SER A 96 1.80 5.71 -7.64
N ILE A 97 2.63 5.26 -8.60
CA ILE A 97 3.70 6.07 -9.20
C ILE A 97 3.19 7.35 -9.88
N PRO A 98 2.24 7.31 -10.85
CA PRO A 98 1.76 8.52 -11.52
C PRO A 98 1.03 9.45 -10.55
N LEU A 99 0.35 8.91 -9.53
CA LEU A 99 -0.28 9.68 -8.47
C LEU A 99 0.78 10.43 -7.62
N ALA A 100 1.86 9.77 -7.25
CA ALA A 100 2.95 10.41 -6.52
C ALA A 100 3.65 11.48 -7.36
N VAL A 101 3.89 11.23 -8.65
CA VAL A 101 4.46 12.20 -9.59
C VAL A 101 3.53 13.41 -9.75
N PHE A 102 2.22 13.19 -9.87
CA PHE A 102 1.21 14.25 -9.93
C PHE A 102 1.30 15.18 -8.72
N TRP A 103 1.22 14.62 -7.51
CA TRP A 103 1.29 15.42 -6.28
C TRP A 103 2.64 16.12 -6.09
N LEU A 104 3.75 15.44 -6.42
CA LEU A 104 5.09 16.00 -6.31
C LEU A 104 5.31 17.16 -7.29
N TYR A 105 4.78 17.05 -8.52
CA TYR A 105 4.81 18.13 -9.51
C TYR A 105 4.12 19.40 -9.00
N TYR A 106 2.91 19.28 -8.46
CA TYR A 106 2.18 20.43 -7.89
C TYR A 106 2.82 20.96 -6.60
N MET A 107 3.44 20.09 -5.79
CA MET A 107 4.17 20.50 -4.60
C MET A 107 5.43 21.32 -4.93
N LEU A 108 6.14 20.98 -6.02
CA LEU A 108 7.31 21.74 -6.48
C LEU A 108 6.95 23.08 -7.13
N ARG A 109 5.74 23.18 -7.69
CA ARG A 109 5.24 24.43 -8.29
C ARG A 109 4.83 25.47 -7.25
N MET A 110 4.60 25.05 -6.00
CA MET A 110 4.25 25.94 -4.89
C MET A 110 5.45 26.77 -4.42
N PRO A 111 5.25 28.08 -4.13
CA PRO A 111 6.33 28.99 -3.71
C PRO A 111 6.86 28.72 -2.28
N ARG A 112 6.10 27.99 -1.44
CA ARG A 112 6.54 27.59 -0.09
C ARG A 112 6.40 26.08 0.09
N PHE A 113 7.53 25.40 0.20
CA PHE A 113 7.58 23.97 0.48
C PHE A 113 7.09 23.68 1.91
N ARG A 114 6.04 22.86 2.05
CA ARG A 114 5.41 22.55 3.33
C ARG A 114 5.31 21.06 3.55
N TRP A 115 6.00 20.60 4.58
CA TRP A 115 6.15 19.18 4.93
C TRP A 115 4.83 18.48 5.28
N ASP A 116 3.81 19.22 5.72
CA ASP A 116 2.48 18.68 6.05
C ASP A 116 1.78 18.03 4.84
N VAL A 117 2.11 18.48 3.63
CA VAL A 117 1.50 18.00 2.37
C VAL A 117 2.26 16.79 1.79
N LEU A 118 3.46 16.51 2.31
CA LEU A 118 4.32 15.43 1.83
C LEU A 118 3.68 14.04 2.01
N TRP A 119 2.73 13.90 2.94
CA TRP A 119 1.99 12.65 3.15
C TRP A 119 1.09 12.27 1.95
N LEU A 120 0.63 13.21 1.13
CA LEU A 120 -0.23 12.91 -0.03
C LEU A 120 0.48 12.06 -1.11
N PRO A 121 1.69 12.43 -1.61
CA PRO A 121 2.43 11.58 -2.53
C PRO A 121 3.03 10.35 -1.84
N LEU A 122 3.47 10.49 -0.59
CA LEU A 122 4.14 9.40 0.12
C LEU A 122 3.19 8.33 0.63
N GLY A 123 1.94 8.63 0.98
CA GLY A 123 1.02 7.68 1.59
C GLY A 123 0.75 6.45 0.70
N PRO A 124 0.18 6.63 -0.51
CA PRO A 124 -0.09 5.52 -1.43
C PRO A 124 1.20 4.82 -1.90
N LEU A 125 2.27 5.59 -2.17
CA LEU A 125 3.55 5.06 -2.63
C LEU A 125 4.24 4.20 -1.55
N SER A 126 4.32 4.70 -0.32
CA SER A 126 4.90 3.97 0.81
C SER A 126 4.04 2.75 1.18
N GLY A 127 2.71 2.88 1.16
CA GLY A 127 1.79 1.77 1.38
C GLY A 127 2.00 0.64 0.38
N ALA A 128 2.05 0.96 -0.92
CA ALA A 128 2.31 -0.02 -1.97
C ALA A 128 3.71 -0.65 -1.87
N GLY A 129 4.73 0.17 -1.58
CA GLY A 129 6.11 -0.28 -1.40
C GLY A 129 6.29 -1.22 -0.21
N ILE A 130 5.73 -0.87 0.95
CA ILE A 130 5.75 -1.71 2.15
C ILE A 130 5.01 -3.03 1.88
N CYS A 131 3.88 -3.01 1.17
CA CYS A 131 3.14 -4.22 0.83
C CYS A 131 3.92 -5.17 -0.09
N LEU A 132 4.64 -4.63 -1.09
CA LEU A 132 5.54 -5.41 -1.94
C LEU A 132 6.72 -5.98 -1.13
N TYR A 133 7.29 -5.19 -0.23
CA TYR A 133 8.40 -5.63 0.62
C TYR A 133 7.98 -6.77 1.56
N VAL A 134 6.82 -6.63 2.22
CA VAL A 134 6.27 -7.68 3.08
C VAL A 134 5.95 -8.94 2.27
N ASP A 135 5.41 -8.83 1.05
CA ASP A 135 5.18 -10.00 0.20
C ASP A 135 6.49 -10.72 -0.18
N HIS A 136 7.54 -9.95 -0.48
CA HIS A 136 8.86 -10.49 -0.79
C HIS A 136 9.46 -11.25 0.40
N LEU A 137 9.46 -10.63 1.59
CA LEU A 137 10.01 -11.22 2.82
C LEU A 137 9.25 -12.49 3.25
N LEU A 138 7.94 -12.51 3.05
CA LEU A 138 7.12 -13.70 3.29
C LEU A 138 7.39 -14.82 2.27
N ASN A 139 7.74 -14.47 1.03
CA ASN A 139 8.09 -15.47 0.02
C ASN A 139 9.47 -16.08 0.29
N GLU A 140 10.46 -15.26 0.62
CA GLU A 140 11.83 -15.68 0.93
C GLU A 140 11.86 -16.65 2.12
N SER A 141 11.21 -16.28 3.23
CA SER A 141 11.08 -17.17 4.38
C SER A 141 10.43 -18.52 4.02
N SER A 142 9.51 -18.55 3.05
CA SER A 142 8.83 -19.79 2.64
C SER A 142 9.76 -20.72 1.86
N GLU A 143 10.69 -20.15 1.11
CA GLU A 143 11.71 -20.88 0.37
C GLU A 143 12.77 -21.47 1.31
N GLU A 144 13.17 -20.73 2.35
CA GLU A 144 14.08 -21.24 3.39
C GLU A 144 13.50 -22.46 4.10
N VAL A 145 12.23 -22.41 4.50
CA VAL A 145 11.56 -23.55 5.14
C VAL A 145 11.43 -24.74 4.17
N LYS A 146 11.19 -24.50 2.88
CA LYS A 146 11.23 -25.57 1.85
C LYS A 146 12.62 -26.18 1.72
N LYS A 147 13.69 -25.38 1.76
CA LYS A 147 15.08 -25.87 1.73
C LYS A 147 15.39 -26.73 2.96
N LEU A 148 15.03 -26.27 4.16
CA LEU A 148 15.14 -27.05 5.40
C LEU A 148 14.41 -28.40 5.32
N ARG A 149 13.20 -28.40 4.75
CA ARG A 149 12.44 -29.64 4.50
C ARG A 149 13.18 -30.57 3.55
N ALA A 150 13.74 -30.04 2.45
CA ALA A 150 14.51 -30.83 1.49
C ALA A 150 15.77 -31.45 2.13
N TYR A 151 16.50 -30.70 2.94
CA TYR A 151 17.67 -31.22 3.68
C TYR A 151 17.30 -32.32 4.68
N MET A 152 16.19 -32.17 5.40
CA MET A 152 15.70 -33.22 6.30
C MET A 152 15.36 -34.51 5.54
N TYR A 153 14.74 -34.41 4.36
CA TYR A 153 14.44 -35.59 3.54
C TYR A 153 15.70 -36.23 2.96
N ALA A 154 16.66 -35.44 2.50
CA ALA A 154 17.94 -35.93 2.00
C ALA A 154 18.74 -36.66 3.11
N TYR A 155 18.76 -36.10 4.33
CA TYR A 155 19.42 -36.72 5.47
C TYR A 155 18.75 -38.04 5.88
N LYS A 156 17.42 -38.13 5.82
CA LYS A 156 16.68 -39.35 6.16
C LYS A 156 16.79 -40.45 5.09
N ALA A 157 17.18 -40.08 3.86
CA ALA A 157 17.37 -41.02 2.76
C ALA A 157 18.77 -41.68 2.76
N ASN A 158 19.72 -41.11 3.51
CA ASN A 158 21.04 -41.68 3.80
C ASN A 158 21.02 -42.43 5.14
#